data_AF-A0A526XZT4-F1
#
_entry.id   AF-A0A526XZT4-F1
#
_cell.length_a   1.000
_cell.length_b   1.000
_cell.length_c   1.000
_cell.angle_alpha   90.00
_cell.angle_beta   90.00
_cell.angle_gamma   90.00
#
_symmetry.space_group_name_H-M   'P 1'
#
loop_
_entity.id
_entity.type
_entity.pdbx_description
1 polymer ?
#
loop_
_entity_poly.entity_id
_entity_poly.type
_entity_poly.pdbx_seq_one_letter_code
_entity_poly.pdbx_strand_id
1 'polypeptide(L)' 'MAGTSQHGKAFIRPKKKAHLLVIEARFHDDLADALLEGATSALEEAGATYDVVTVPGSLEIPAVISFALDGAAEG' A
#
# COMPACT_ATOMS: atom_id res chain seq x y z
N MET A 1 6.84 30.30 13.86
CA MET A 1 7.26 28.89 13.98
C MET A 1 6.01 28.02 13.87
N ALA A 2 5.58 27.68 12.66
CA ALA A 2 4.43 26.79 12.47
C ALA A 2 4.83 25.39 12.94
N GLY A 3 4.14 24.87 13.95
CA GLY A 3 4.37 23.52 14.45
C GLY A 3 4.16 22.51 13.32
N THR A 4 5.07 21.54 13.22
CA THR A 4 4.95 20.41 12.29
C THR A 4 3.58 19.76 12.45
N SER A 5 2.72 19.91 11.45
CA SER A 5 1.38 19.30 11.44
C SER A 5 1.53 17.79 11.51
N GLN A 6 0.77 17.12 12.39
CA GLN A 6 0.71 15.65 12.45
C GLN A 6 -0.06 15.04 11.26
N HIS A 7 -0.32 15.81 10.19
CA HIS A 7 -0.94 15.32 8.96
C HIS A 7 0.06 14.41 8.25
N GLY A 8 -0.09 13.09 8.42
CA GLY A 8 0.76 12.09 7.78
C GLY A 8 1.33 11.01 8.71
N LYS A 9 1.15 11.11 10.03
CA LYS A 9 1.58 10.05 10.94
C LYS A 9 0.62 8.87 10.93
N ALA A 10 1.13 7.65 10.87
CA ALA A 10 0.36 6.43 11.03
C ALA A 10 -0.35 6.42 12.40
N PHE A 11 -1.63 6.85 12.42
CA PHE A 11 -2.42 7.01 13.64
C PHE A 11 -2.74 5.67 14.32
N ILE A 12 -2.62 4.56 13.57
CA ILE A 12 -2.90 3.20 14.03
C ILE A 12 -1.68 2.33 13.77
N ARG A 13 -1.09 1.81 14.85
CA ARG A 13 -0.04 0.78 14.76
C ARG A 13 -0.67 -0.61 14.87
N PRO A 14 -0.48 -1.51 13.90
CA PRO A 14 -0.99 -2.87 14.00
C PRO A 14 -0.33 -3.61 15.17
N LYS A 15 -1.12 -4.38 15.94
CA LYS A 15 -0.64 -5.15 17.11
C LYS A 15 0.30 -6.32 16.74
N LYS A 16 0.27 -6.76 15.48
CA LYS A 16 1.13 -7.80 14.90
C LYS A 16 1.92 -7.19 13.75
N LYS A 17 3.05 -7.79 13.37
CA LYS A 17 3.76 -7.46 12.12
C LYS A 17 2.81 -7.73 10.94
N ALA A 18 2.19 -6.67 10.42
CA ALA A 18 1.31 -6.76 9.27
C ALA A 18 2.18 -6.87 8.01
N HIS A 19 1.78 -7.75 7.11
CA HIS A 19 2.33 -7.83 5.76
C HIS A 19 1.21 -7.55 4.77
N LEU A 20 1.40 -6.58 3.89
CA LEU A 20 0.38 -6.10 2.96
C LEU A 20 0.82 -6.28 1.50
N LEU A 21 -0.15 -6.46 0.61
CA LEU A 21 0.06 -6.34 -0.83
C LEU A 21 -0.44 -4.96 -1.29
N VAL A 22 0.46 -4.15 -1.85
CA VAL A 22 0.13 -2.88 -2.50
C VAL A 22 -0.07 -3.16 -3.99
N ILE A 23 -1.24 -2.82 -4.53
CA ILE A 23 -1.57 -3.00 -5.94
C ILE A 23 -1.73 -1.61 -6.56
N GLU A 24 -0.87 -1.27 -7.52
CA GLU A 24 -0.89 0.04 -8.18
C GLU A 24 -1.28 -0.06 -9.67
N ALA A 25 -2.15 0.85 -10.10
CA ALA A 25 -2.52 1.02 -11.49
C ALA A 25 -1.83 2.28 -12.05
N ARG A 26 -0.94 2.12 -13.02
CA ARG A 26 -0.11 3.21 -13.54
C ARG A 26 -0.70 3.87 -14.78
N PHE A 27 -1.87 4.48 -14.65
CA PHE A 27 -2.43 5.33 -15.72
C PHE A 27 -1.79 6.73 -15.75
N HIS A 28 -1.36 7.23 -14.59
CA HIS A 28 -0.64 8.49 -14.40
C HIS A 28 0.59 8.26 -13.54
N ASP A 29 1.78 8.28 -14.14
CA ASP A 29 3.01 7.89 -13.45
C ASP A 29 3.32 8.78 -12.25
N ASP A 30 3.32 10.11 -12.41
CA ASP A 30 3.66 11.04 -11.32
C ASP A 30 2.70 10.91 -10.12
N LEU A 31 1.41 10.68 -10.39
CA LEU A 31 0.41 10.48 -9.33
C LEU A 31 0.57 9.10 -8.68
N ALA A 32 0.84 8.06 -9.46
CA ALA A 32 1.08 6.72 -8.94
C ALA A 32 2.31 6.69 -8.03
N ASP A 33 3.41 7.33 -8.44
CA ASP A 33 4.64 7.41 -7.67
C ASP A 33 4.41 8.15 -6.33
N ALA A 34 3.71 9.28 -6.35
CA ALA A 34 3.39 10.02 -5.12
C ALA A 34 2.47 9.24 -4.17
N LEU A 35 1.50 8.50 -4.71
CA LEU A 35 0.61 7.63 -3.92
C LEU A 35 1.37 6.45 -3.32
N LEU A 36 2.24 5.82 -4.12
CA LEU A 36 3.06 4.70 -3.67
C LEU A 36 4.03 5.15 -2.56
N GLU A 37 4.73 6.26 -2.74
CA GLU A 37 5.62 6.84 -1.73
C GLU A 37 4.89 7.13 -0.41
N GLY A 38 3.70 7.74 -0.47
CA GLY A 38 2.91 8.02 0.72
C GLY A 38 2.44 6.75 1.43
N ALA A 39 2.01 5.74 0.68
CA ALA A 39 1.57 4.45 1.22
C ALA A 39 2.73 3.69 1.87
N THR A 40 3.87 3.55 1.18
CA THR A 40 5.02 2.81 1.70
C THR A 40 5.63 3.49 2.92
N SER A 41 5.74 4.83 2.90
CA SER A 41 6.21 5.61 4.07
C SER A 41 5.34 5.37 5.31
N ALA A 42 4.02 5.31 5.14
CA ALA A 42 3.10 5.04 6.24
C ALA A 42 3.24 3.61 6.78
N LEU A 43 3.46 2.63 5.91
CA LEU A 43 3.68 1.23 6.28
C LEU A 43 5.02 1.06 7.03
N GLU A 44 6.07 1.74 6.58
CA GLU A 44 7.37 1.78 7.24
C GLU A 44 7.29 2.41 8.64
N GLU A 45 6.61 3.55 8.80
CA GLU A 45 6.38 4.18 10.11
C GLU A 45 5.60 3.24 11.07
N ALA A 46 4.69 2.43 10.51
CA ALA A 46 3.93 1.44 11.26
C ALA A 46 4.72 0.15 11.59
N GLY A 47 5.92 -0.04 11.02
CA GLY A 47 6.71 -1.26 11.16
C GLY A 47 6.10 -2.48 10.45
N ALA A 48 5.30 -2.24 9.41
CA ALA A 48 4.74 -3.27 8.54
C ALA A 48 5.70 -3.61 7.40
N THR A 49 5.50 -4.76 6.76
CA THR A 49 6.17 -5.12 5.50
C THR A 49 5.17 -5.12 4.35
N TYR A 50 5.65 -5.01 3.12
CA TYR A 50 4.78 -5.02 1.95
C TYR A 50 5.48 -5.55 0.70
N ASP A 51 4.68 -6.06 -0.22
CA ASP A 51 5.05 -6.32 -1.61
C ASP A 51 4.24 -5.39 -2.53
N VAL A 52 4.76 -5.12 -3.73
CA VAL A 52 4.13 -4.25 -4.72
C VAL A 52 3.85 -5.02 -6.00
N VAL A 53 2.63 -4.90 -6.52
CA VAL A 53 2.22 -5.43 -7.83
C VAL A 53 1.68 -4.29 -8.68
N THR A 54 2.25 -4.14 -9.87
CA THR A 54 1.79 -3.15 -10.85
C THR A 54 0.82 -3.81 -11.84
N VAL A 55 -0.31 -3.14 -12.10
CA VAL A 55 -1.31 -3.56 -13.08
C VAL A 55 -1.53 -2.49 -14.17
N PRO A 56 -2.04 -2.87 -15.36
CA PRO A 56 -2.28 -1.92 -16.45
C PRO A 56 -3.28 -0.80 -16.10
N GLY A 57 -4.29 -1.10 -15.28
CA GLY A 57 -5.35 -0.17 -14.92
C GLY A 57 -6.02 -0.53 -13.60
N SER A 58 -6.95 0.32 -13.16
CA SER A 58 -7.65 0.13 -11.89
C SER A 58 -8.69 -0.99 -11.93
N LEU A 59 -9.17 -1.35 -13.13
CA LEU A 59 -10.15 -2.41 -13.32
C LEU A 59 -9.57 -3.80 -13.05
N GLU A 60 -8.25 -3.94 -13.10
CA GLU A 60 -7.53 -5.19 -12.83
C GLU A 60 -7.30 -5.41 -11.32
N ILE A 61 -7.37 -4.37 -10.49
CA ILE A 61 -7.11 -4.47 -9.04
C ILE A 61 -8.02 -5.51 -8.34
N PRO A 62 -9.34 -5.57 -8.58
CA PRO A 62 -10.20 -6.57 -7.94
C PRO A 62 -9.80 -8.01 -8.28
N ALA A 63 -9.37 -8.27 -9.52
CA ALA A 63 -8.93 -9.60 -9.96
C ALA A 63 -7.63 -10.01 -9.26
N VAL A 64 -6.66 -9.09 -9.15
CA VAL A 64 -5.40 -9.35 -8.42
C VAL A 64 -5.65 -9.62 -6.93
N ILE A 65 -6.59 -8.90 -6.30
CA ILE A 65 -7.00 -9.20 -4.92
C ILE A 65 -7.53 -10.64 -4.81
N SER A 66 -8.39 -11.06 -5.74
CA SER A 66 -8.89 -12.44 -5.77
C SER A 66 -7.74 -13.45 -5.88
N PHE A 67 -6.82 -13.25 -6.82
CA PHE A 67 -5.69 -14.16 -7.02
C PHE A 67 -4.76 -14.23 -5.80
N ALA A 68 -4.53 -13.10 -5.12
CA ALA A 68 -3.74 -13.07 -3.89
C ALA A 68 -4.42 -13.83 -2.75
N LEU A 69 -5.75 -13.71 -2.63
CA LEU A 69 -6.53 -14.46 -1.64
C LEU A 69 -6.56 -15.96 -1.93
N ASP A 70 -6.74 -16.34 -3.20
CA ASP A 70 -6.72 -17.73 -3.64
C ASP A 70 -5.34 -18.35 -3.35
N GLY A 71 -4.25 -17.69 -3.75
CA GLY A 71 -2.89 -18.15 -3.47
C GLY A 71 -2.55 -18.22 -1.98
N ALA A 72 -3.11 -17.33 -1.16
CA ALA A 72 -2.95 -17.38 0.30
C ALA A 72 -3.75 -18.51 0.98
N ALA A 73 -4.83 -19.00 0.34
CA ALA A 73 -5.63 -20.11 0.85
C ALA A 73 -5.08 -21.49 0.44
N GLU A 74 -4.35 -21.56 -0.68
CA GLU A 74 -3.74 -22.78 -1.20
C GLU A 74 -2.36 -23.10 -0.60
N GLY A 75 -1.70 -22.11 0.00
CA GLY A 75 -0.40 -22.25 0.69
C GLY A 75 -0.51 -22.50 2.19
#